data_AF-A0A1V1T3R1-F1
#
_entry.id   AF-A0A1V1T3R1-F1
#
_cell.length_a   1.000
_cell.length_b   1.000
_cell.length_c   1.000
_cell.angle_alpha   90.00
_cell.angle_beta   90.00
_cell.angle_gamma   90.00
#
_symmetry.space_group_name_H-M   'P 1'
#
loop_
_entity.id
_entity.type
_entity.pdbx_description
1 polymer ?
#
loop_
_entity_poly.entity_id
_entity_poly.type
_entity_poly.pdbx_seq_one_letter_code
_entity_poly.pdbx_strand_id
1 'polypeptide(L)' 'MKAASLLVALCASLASAGVVRTPIFQNQVVDRVEGDCFFGVATPSGCGPLRT' A
#
# COMPACT_ATOMS: atom_id res chain seq x y z
N MET A 1 17.68 -9.89 -29.37
CA MET A 1 18.31 -9.91 -28.02
C MET A 1 18.20 -8.59 -27.24
N LYS A 2 18.07 -7.41 -27.88
CA LYS A 2 18.05 -6.11 -27.17
C LYS A 2 16.83 -5.87 -26.25
N ALA A 3 15.64 -6.30 -26.66
CA ALA A 3 14.41 -6.09 -25.88
C ALA A 3 14.38 -6.90 -24.56
N ALA A 4 14.92 -8.12 -24.57
CA ALA A 4 14.97 -8.98 -23.39
C ALA A 4 15.82 -8.36 -22.27
N SER A 5 16.96 -7.77 -22.62
CA SER A 5 17.85 -7.09 -21.67
C SER A 5 17.17 -5.90 -20.98
N LEU A 6 16.38 -5.14 -21.74
CA LEU A 6 15.60 -4.00 -21.23
C LEU A 6 14.51 -4.45 -20.26
N LEU A 7 13.79 -5.51 -20.59
CA LEU A 7 12.74 -6.06 -19.73
C LEU A 7 13.33 -6.60 -18.41
N VAL A 8 14.47 -7.29 -18.47
CA VAL A 8 15.14 -7.81 -17.26
C VAL A 8 15.61 -6.66 -16.37
N ALA A 9 16.20 -5.60 -16.94
CA ALA A 9 16.62 -4.43 -16.17
C ALA A 9 15.43 -3.69 -15.51
N LEU A 10 14.28 -3.62 -16.21
CA LEU A 10 13.06 -3.05 -15.66
C LEU A 10 12.51 -3.90 -14.50
N CYS A 11 12.41 -5.21 -14.67
CA CYS A 11 11.94 -6.10 -13.60
C CYS A 11 12.86 -6.05 -12.37
N ALA A 12 14.18 -5.99 -12.56
CA ALA A 12 15.14 -5.88 -11.47
C ALA A 12 14.99 -4.56 -10.67
N SER A 13 14.65 -3.46 -11.35
CA SER A 13 14.41 -2.16 -10.71
C SER A 13 13.07 -2.07 -10.00
N LEU A 14 12.03 -2.78 -10.47
CA LEU A 14 10.76 -2.91 -9.75
C LEU A 14 10.90 -3.84 -8.52
N ALA A 15 11.68 -4.91 -8.63
CA ALA A 15 11.90 -5.85 -7.52
C ALA A 15 12.70 -5.23 -6.36
N SER A 16 13.56 -4.25 -6.65
CA SER A 16 14.30 -3.48 -5.64
C SER A 16 13.53 -2.28 -5.09
N ALA A 17 12.38 -1.93 -5.69
CA ALA A 17 11.52 -0.90 -5.15
C ALA A 17 10.93 -1.40 -3.82
N GLY A 18 11.35 -0.77 -2.71
CA GLY A 18 10.81 -1.07 -1.40
C GLY A 18 9.31 -0.77 -1.35
N VAL A 19 8.54 -1.64 -0.68
CA VAL A 19 7.13 -1.36 -0.40
C VAL A 19 7.07 -0.25 0.64
N VAL A 20 6.68 0.96 0.23
CA VAL A 20 6.38 2.04 1.15
C VAL A 20 5.10 1.66 1.90
N ARG A 21 5.23 1.24 3.16
CA ARG A 21 4.09 1.10 4.05
C ARG A 21 3.80 2.46 4.67
N THR A 22 2.68 3.06 4.32
CA THR A 22 2.12 4.20 5.05
C THR A 22 1.29 3.66 6.22
N PRO A 23 1.83 3.70 7.46
CA PRO A 23 1.07 3.25 8.62
C PRO A 23 -0.11 4.19 8.87
N ILE A 24 -1.21 3.62 9.37
CA ILE A 24 -2.33 4.40 9.89
C ILE A 24 -2.12 4.55 11.40
N PHE A 25 -2.22 5.79 11.87
CA PHE A 25 -2.19 6.17 13.28
C PHE A 25 -3.59 6.57 13.77
N GLN A 26 -3.81 6.53 15.09
CA GLN A 26 -5.13 6.75 15.69
C GLN A 26 -5.78 8.09 15.30
N ASN A 27 -4.98 9.15 15.17
CA ASN A 27 -5.48 10.49 14.78
C ASN A 27 -5.90 10.59 13.31
N GLN A 28 -5.71 9.53 12.52
CA GLN A 28 -6.11 9.45 11.11
C GLN A 28 -7.37 8.60 10.91
N VAL A 29 -7.84 7.94 11.97
CA VAL A 29 -9.03 7.08 11.94
C VAL A 29 -10.28 7.94 11.96
N VAL A 30 -11.23 7.62 11.08
CA VAL A 30 -12.57 8.22 11.06
C VAL A 30 -13.62 7.20 11.45
N ASP A 31 -14.79 7.69 11.85
CA ASP A 31 -15.94 6.85 12.16
C ASP A 31 -16.32 5.99 10.95
N ARG A 32 -16.52 4.69 11.19
CA ARG A 32 -16.80 3.72 10.13
C ARG A 32 -18.28 3.73 9.78
N VAL A 33 -18.57 3.70 8.48
CA VAL A 33 -19.92 3.38 7.97
C VAL A 33 -20.03 1.85 7.81
N GLU A 34 -21.21 1.28 8.05
CA GLU A 34 -21.43 -0.17 7.90
C GLU A 34 -21.03 -0.64 6.51
N GLY A 35 -20.19 -1.69 6.45
CA GLY A 35 -19.65 -2.24 5.19
C GLY A 35 -18.24 -1.76 4.83
N ASP A 36 -17.73 -0.69 5.46
CA ASP A 36 -16.37 -0.22 5.19
C ASP A 36 -15.31 -1.04 5.94
N CYS A 37 -14.24 -1.40 5.22
CA CYS A 37 -12.96 -1.79 5.80
C CYS A 37 -12.90 -3.09 6.64
N PHE A 38 -13.51 -4.19 6.22
CA PHE A 38 -13.67 -5.44 7.00
C PHE A 38 -12.47 -5.86 7.89
N PHE A 39 -11.23 -5.77 7.39
CA PHE A 39 -10.00 -6.16 8.12
C PHE A 39 -9.16 -5.00 8.67
N GLY A 40 -9.70 -3.79 8.77
CA GLY A 40 -8.92 -2.61 9.13
C GLY A 40 -9.73 -1.44 9.68
N VAL A 41 -9.11 -0.26 9.64
CA VAL A 41 -9.70 1.02 10.01
C VAL A 41 -9.89 1.89 8.78
N ALA A 42 -10.95 2.71 8.81
CA ALA A 42 -11.22 3.69 7.76
C ALA A 42 -10.43 4.97 8.04
N THR A 43 -9.89 5.56 6.98
CA THR A 43 -9.27 6.88 6.96
C THR A 43 -9.84 7.66 5.77
N PRO A 44 -9.72 8.99 5.72
CA PRO A 44 -10.15 9.76 4.54
C PRO A 44 -9.44 9.35 3.24
N SER A 45 -8.25 8.74 3.35
CA SER A 45 -7.45 8.24 2.22
C SER A 45 -7.78 6.81 1.81
N GLY A 46 -8.71 6.14 2.51
CA GLY A 46 -9.10 4.77 2.26
C GLY A 46 -8.88 3.86 3.47
N CYS A 47 -8.60 2.58 3.18
CA CYS A 47 -8.64 1.51 4.16
C CYS A 47 -7.29 0.90 4.47
N GLY A 48 -7.02 0.57 5.72
CA GLY A 48 -5.85 -0.23 6.04
C GLY A 48 -5.74 -0.69 7.49
N PRO A 49 -4.70 -1.45 7.80
CA PRO A 49 -4.42 -1.90 9.16
C PRO A 49 -3.86 -0.76 10.02
N LEU A 50 -4.46 -0.57 11.19
CA LEU A 50 -3.94 0.31 12.24
C LEU A 50 -2.60 -0.21 12.76
N ARG A 51 -1.66 0.68 13.08
CA ARG A 51 -0.39 0.34 13.72
C ARG A 51 -0.37 0.89 15.16
N THR A 52 0.08 0.05 16.09
CA THR A 52 0.30 0.37 17.51
C THR A 52 1.63 1.05 17.72
#